data_AF-A0A6N3R4T6-F1
#
_entry.id   AF-A0A6N3R4T6-F1
#
_cell.length_a   1.000
_cell.length_b   1.000
_cell.length_c   1.000
_cell.angle_alpha   90.00
_cell.angle_beta   90.00
_cell.angle_gamma   90.00
#
_symmetry.space_group_name_H-M   'P 1'
#
loop_
_entity.id
_entity.type
_entity.pdbx_description
1 polymer ?
#
loop_
_entity_poly.entity_id
_entity_poly.type
_entity_poly.pdbx_seq_one_letter_code
_entity_poly.pdbx_strand_id
1 'polypeptide(L)'
;MGKSKKNRAAATKQTQHKNQTSAEAFSFGDPVPVLDRRELLDYVECVQTDRWYEPPVSFDGLARTFRAAVHHSSPIAVKCNILISTYIPHPLLSQQAFSRFVQDYLVFGNAYLEKRTNRFGEVIALEPALAKYTRRGLDLDTYWFVQYGMTTQPYQFTKGSIFHLMEPDINQEIYGLPGYLSAIPSALLNESATLFRR
;
A
#
# COMPACT_ATOMS: atom_id res chain seq x y z
N MET A 1 -6.59 66.52 -67.73
CA MET A 1 -7.89 66.06 -68.28
C MET A 1 -7.78 64.56 -68.46
N GLY A 2 -8.70 63.67 -68.08
CA GLY A 2 -10.02 63.71 -67.50
C GLY A 2 -10.40 62.24 -67.19
N LYS A 3 -11.24 62.04 -66.18
CA LYS A 3 -11.67 60.77 -65.57
C LYS A 3 -12.26 59.77 -66.59
N SER A 4 -12.13 58.47 -66.33
CA SER A 4 -13.31 57.57 -66.28
C SER A 4 -13.00 56.19 -65.68
N LYS A 5 -13.69 55.87 -64.58
CA LYS A 5 -13.86 54.52 -64.01
C LYS A 5 -14.94 53.78 -64.81
N LYS A 6 -14.77 52.50 -65.11
CA LYS A 6 -15.89 51.55 -65.30
C LYS A 6 -15.54 50.15 -64.79
N ASN A 7 -16.34 49.72 -63.82
CA ASN A 7 -16.39 48.39 -63.19
C ASN A 7 -16.94 47.31 -64.13
N ARG A 8 -16.51 46.05 -63.91
CA ARG A 8 -17.24 44.74 -63.99
C ARG A 8 -16.23 43.64 -64.29
N ALA A 9 -16.19 42.46 -63.68
CA ALA A 9 -16.96 41.84 -62.62
C ALA A 9 -16.03 40.79 -61.96
N ALA A 10 -15.92 40.77 -60.63
CA ALA A 10 -15.16 39.74 -59.94
C ALA A 10 -16.03 38.48 -59.83
N ALA A 11 -15.63 37.42 -60.51
CA ALA A 11 -16.23 36.09 -60.37
C ALA A 11 -16.02 35.61 -58.93
N THR A 12 -17.13 35.49 -58.19
CA THR A 12 -17.14 34.92 -56.85
C THR A 12 -16.88 33.42 -56.97
N LYS A 13 -15.63 32.99 -56.79
CA LYS A 13 -15.32 31.58 -56.52
C LYS A 13 -15.81 31.27 -55.11
N GLN A 14 -17.01 30.70 -55.00
CA GLN A 14 -17.44 30.03 -53.78
C GLN A 14 -16.59 28.77 -53.62
N THR A 15 -15.60 28.83 -52.72
CA THR A 15 -14.96 27.65 -52.16
C THR A 15 -16.01 26.90 -51.34
N GLN A 16 -16.54 25.81 -51.90
CA GLN A 16 -17.31 24.84 -51.15
C GLN A 16 -16.40 24.22 -50.07
N HIS A 17 -16.58 24.64 -48.83
CA HIS A 17 -16.12 23.86 -47.68
C HIS A 17 -16.96 22.58 -47.65
N LYS A 18 -16.39 21.47 -48.16
CA LYS A 18 -16.84 20.14 -47.77
C LYS A 18 -16.58 20.02 -46.27
N ASN A 19 -17.61 20.18 -45.45
CA ASN A 19 -17.62 19.66 -44.10
C ASN A 19 -17.60 18.13 -44.21
N GLN A 20 -16.40 17.56 -44.35
CA GLN A 20 -16.19 16.17 -44.04
C GLN A 20 -16.27 16.05 -42.52
N THR A 21 -17.39 15.54 -42.04
CA THR A 21 -17.50 15.00 -40.69
C THR A 21 -16.48 13.86 -40.58
N SER A 22 -15.30 14.15 -40.01
CA SER A 22 -14.33 13.13 -39.66
C SER A 22 -14.82 12.41 -38.41
N ALA A 23 -15.25 11.17 -38.55
CA ALA A 23 -15.48 10.28 -37.42
C ALA A 23 -14.12 9.80 -36.91
N GLU A 24 -13.69 10.26 -35.74
CA GLU A 24 -12.52 9.73 -35.06
C GLU A 24 -12.92 8.49 -34.27
N ALA A 25 -12.38 7.34 -34.63
CA ALA A 25 -12.58 6.08 -33.92
C ALA A 25 -11.36 5.80 -33.03
N PHE A 26 -11.55 5.87 -31.71
CA PHE A 26 -10.53 5.45 -30.76
C PHE A 26 -10.62 3.93 -30.58
N SER A 27 -9.60 3.21 -31.05
CA SER A 27 -9.42 1.81 -30.65
C SER A 27 -8.64 1.79 -29.35
N PHE A 28 -9.20 1.19 -28.31
CA PHE A 28 -8.37 0.69 -27.23
C PHE A 28 -7.50 -0.43 -27.82
N GLY A 29 -6.22 -0.49 -27.44
CA GLY A 29 -5.33 -1.56 -27.85
C GLY A 29 -5.83 -2.93 -27.37
N ASP A 30 -5.18 -3.99 -27.83
CA ASP A 30 -5.55 -5.36 -27.46
C ASP A 30 -5.60 -5.54 -25.94
N PRO A 31 -6.58 -6.30 -25.42
CA PRO A 31 -6.71 -6.54 -23.99
C PRO A 31 -5.45 -7.23 -23.48
N VAL A 32 -4.65 -6.52 -22.68
CA VAL A 32 -3.50 -7.11 -21.98
C VAL A 32 -4.05 -8.04 -20.89
N PRO A 33 -3.66 -9.33 -20.88
CA PRO A 33 -4.13 -10.28 -19.87
C PRO A 33 -3.86 -9.76 -18.45
N VAL A 34 -4.88 -9.75 -17.59
CA VAL A 34 -4.75 -9.32 -16.19
C VAL A 34 -3.83 -10.27 -15.39
N LEU A 35 -3.67 -11.51 -15.86
CA LEU A 35 -2.76 -12.50 -15.25
C LEU A 35 -1.30 -12.05 -15.29
N ASP A 36 -0.88 -11.34 -16.35
CA ASP A 36 0.50 -10.88 -16.56
C ASP A 36 0.97 -9.90 -15.45
N ARG A 37 0.04 -9.17 -14.81
CA ARG A 37 0.36 -8.29 -13.65
C ARG A 37 0.27 -9.01 -12.30
N ARG A 38 -0.40 -10.16 -12.22
CA ARG A 38 -0.40 -11.00 -11.01
C ARG A 38 0.92 -11.76 -10.88
N GLU A 39 1.53 -12.13 -12.01
CA GLU A 39 2.86 -12.76 -12.02
C GLU A 39 3.94 -11.89 -11.34
N LEU A 40 3.83 -10.55 -11.39
CA LEU A 40 4.73 -9.65 -10.64
C LEU A 40 4.63 -9.81 -9.12
N LEU A 41 3.47 -10.19 -8.57
CA LEU A 41 3.31 -10.47 -7.14
C LEU A 41 3.81 -11.87 -6.76
N ASP A 42 3.89 -12.79 -7.72
CA ASP A 42 4.36 -14.16 -7.52
C ASP A 42 5.90 -14.22 -7.41
N TYR A 43 6.62 -13.23 -7.95
CA TYR A 43 8.09 -13.10 -7.83
C TYR A 43 8.57 -12.29 -6.63
N VAL A 44 7.66 -11.98 -5.69
CA VAL A 44 7.99 -11.07 -4.60
C VAL A 44 8.68 -11.84 -3.48
N GLU A 45 10.00 -11.99 -3.64
CA GLU A 45 10.87 -12.57 -2.63
C GLU A 45 11.38 -11.51 -1.64
N CYS A 46 11.66 -11.96 -0.42
CA CYS A 46 12.31 -11.12 0.59
C CYS A 46 13.78 -10.91 0.23
N VAL A 47 14.16 -9.68 -0.09
CA VAL A 47 15.55 -9.34 -0.42
C VAL A 47 16.34 -9.11 0.86
N GLN A 48 17.54 -9.67 0.94
CA GLN A 48 18.48 -9.40 2.04
C GLN A 48 19.04 -7.98 1.92
N THR A 49 18.93 -7.21 2.99
CA THR A 49 19.48 -5.85 3.12
C THR A 49 20.31 -5.76 4.40
N ASP A 50 21.62 -5.64 4.25
CA ASP A 50 22.59 -5.56 5.35
C ASP A 50 22.44 -6.72 6.36
N ARG A 51 21.63 -6.52 7.41
CA ARG A 51 21.43 -7.47 8.52
C ARG A 51 20.03 -8.07 8.61
N TRP A 52 19.12 -7.73 7.72
CA TRP A 52 17.73 -8.18 7.76
C TRP A 52 17.14 -8.41 6.37
N TYR A 53 15.99 -9.06 6.32
CA TYR A 53 15.17 -9.19 5.12
C TYR A 53 14.26 -7.98 4.98
N GLU A 54 14.22 -7.36 3.80
CA GLU A 54 13.15 -6.43 3.46
C GLU A 54 11.85 -7.19 3.18
N PRO A 55 10.69 -6.63 3.57
CA PRO A 55 9.41 -7.24 3.28
C PRO A 55 9.20 -7.37 1.78
N PRO A 56 8.46 -8.41 1.34
CA PRO A 56 8.20 -8.65 -0.07
C PRO A 56 7.52 -7.43 -0.71
N VAL A 57 6.51 -6.85 -0.05
CA VAL A 57 5.81 -5.65 -0.54
C VAL A 57 6.16 -4.41 0.29
N SER A 58 6.05 -3.24 -0.32
CA SER A 58 6.31 -1.97 0.38
C SER A 58 5.31 -1.72 1.50
N PHE A 59 5.75 -1.87 2.75
CA PHE A 59 4.95 -1.51 3.93
C PHE A 59 4.61 -0.03 3.98
N ASP A 60 5.45 0.87 3.44
CA ASP A 60 5.07 2.28 3.30
C ASP A 60 3.90 2.45 2.31
N GLY A 61 3.94 1.74 1.18
CA GLY A 61 2.84 1.69 0.22
C GLY A 61 1.54 1.18 0.84
N LEU A 62 1.60 0.12 1.65
CA LEU A 62 0.43 -0.39 2.38
C LEU A 62 -0.12 0.63 3.38
N ALA A 63 0.74 1.28 4.15
CA ALA A 63 0.33 2.31 5.12
C ALA A 63 -0.34 3.52 4.44
N ARG A 64 0.13 3.92 3.25
CA ARG A 64 -0.50 4.96 2.43
C ARG A 64 -1.84 4.50 1.87
N THR A 65 -1.89 3.31 1.29
CA THR A 65 -3.12 2.74 0.70
C THR A 65 -4.22 2.57 1.73
N PHE A 66 -3.87 2.19 2.97
CA PHE A 66 -4.81 2.10 4.09
C PHE A 66 -5.61 3.39 4.31
N ARG A 67 -5.07 4.57 3.97
CA ARG A 67 -5.74 5.87 4.11
C ARG A 67 -6.31 6.43 2.79
N ALA A 68 -6.01 5.81 1.65
CA ALA A 68 -6.32 6.33 0.32
C ALA A 68 -7.81 6.23 -0.05
N ALA A 69 -8.50 5.16 0.35
CA ALA A 69 -9.90 4.94 0.00
C ALA A 69 -10.75 4.56 1.22
N VAL A 70 -11.87 5.26 1.42
CA VAL A 70 -12.82 5.00 2.54
C VAL A 70 -13.37 3.57 2.49
N HIS A 71 -13.61 3.05 1.28
CA HIS A 71 -14.08 1.68 1.07
C HIS A 71 -13.02 0.61 1.34
N HIS A 72 -11.75 1.00 1.45
CA HIS A 72 -10.66 0.10 1.81
C HIS A 72 -10.42 0.09 3.34
N SER A 73 -10.42 1.28 3.96
CA SER A 73 -10.17 1.42 5.40
C SER A 73 -11.34 0.94 6.27
N SER A 74 -12.58 1.12 5.82
CA SER A 74 -13.77 0.78 6.60
C SER A 74 -13.88 -0.72 6.94
N PRO A 75 -13.72 -1.68 6.00
CA PRO A 75 -13.76 -3.10 6.34
C PRO A 75 -12.67 -3.53 7.31
N ILE A 76 -11.47 -2.95 7.21
CA ILE A 76 -10.37 -3.21 8.15
C ILE A 76 -10.73 -2.70 9.54
N ALA A 77 -11.25 -1.46 9.63
CA ALA A 77 -11.68 -0.88 10.91
C ALA A 77 -12.79 -1.70 11.58
N VAL A 78 -13.75 -2.23 10.81
CA VAL A 78 -14.80 -3.11 11.34
C VAL A 78 -14.18 -4.41 11.88
N LYS A 79 -13.27 -5.05 11.16
CA LYS A 79 -12.56 -6.25 11.64
C LYS A 79 -11.76 -5.96 12.91
N CYS A 80 -11.04 -4.85 12.97
CA CYS A 80 -10.34 -4.42 14.19
C CYS A 80 -11.31 -4.31 15.36
N ASN A 81 -12.44 -3.61 15.17
CA ASN A 81 -13.42 -3.39 16.24
C ASN A 81 -14.07 -4.69 16.73
N ILE A 82 -14.35 -5.65 15.83
CA ILE A 82 -14.84 -6.98 16.20
C ILE A 82 -13.81 -7.72 17.05
N LEU A 83 -12.54 -7.73 16.64
CA LEU A 83 -11.49 -8.40 17.42
C LEU A 83 -11.29 -7.72 18.78
N ILE A 84 -11.27 -6.40 18.83
CA ILE A 84 -11.14 -5.61 20.07
C ILE A 84 -12.34 -5.84 21.00
N SER A 85 -13.56 -6.05 20.49
CA SER A 85 -14.72 -6.35 21.33
C SER A 85 -14.67 -7.75 21.95
N THR A 86 -13.90 -8.66 21.35
CA THR A 86 -13.60 -9.99 21.91
C THR A 86 -12.37 -10.01 22.85
N TYR A 87 -11.79 -8.85 23.14
CA TYR A 87 -10.61 -8.74 24.00
C TYR A 87 -10.89 -9.25 25.42
N ILE A 88 -10.08 -10.20 25.86
CA ILE A 88 -10.08 -10.70 27.24
C ILE A 88 -9.02 -9.90 28.01
N PRO A 89 -9.38 -9.17 29.10
CA PRO A 89 -8.44 -8.40 29.89
C PRO A 89 -7.23 -9.21 30.35
N HIS A 90 -6.03 -8.69 30.08
CA HIS A 90 -4.76 -9.33 30.41
C HIS A 90 -3.86 -8.38 31.23
N PRO A 91 -3.15 -8.85 32.26
CA PRO A 91 -2.31 -7.99 33.11
C PRO A 91 -1.12 -7.35 32.38
N LEU A 92 -0.60 -8.01 31.35
CA LEU A 92 0.59 -7.55 30.61
C LEU A 92 0.27 -6.88 29.27
N LEU A 93 -0.97 -6.93 28.80
CA LEU A 93 -1.36 -6.39 27.49
C LEU A 93 -2.55 -5.47 27.72
N SER A 94 -2.47 -4.20 27.34
CA SER A 94 -3.64 -3.31 27.44
C SER A 94 -4.56 -3.52 26.24
N GLN A 95 -5.85 -3.20 26.37
CA GLN A 95 -6.78 -3.23 25.23
C GLN A 95 -6.31 -2.31 24.09
N GLN A 96 -5.68 -1.18 24.42
CA GLN A 96 -5.12 -0.25 23.43
C GLN A 96 -3.89 -0.83 22.71
N ALA A 97 -3.04 -1.56 23.43
CA ALA A 97 -1.93 -2.30 22.83
C ALA A 97 -2.46 -3.42 21.92
N PHE A 98 -3.44 -4.19 22.38
CA PHE A 98 -4.09 -5.21 21.57
C PHE A 98 -4.72 -4.64 20.29
N SER A 99 -5.40 -3.50 20.38
CA SER A 99 -5.96 -2.76 19.23
C SER A 99 -4.88 -2.43 18.18
N ARG A 100 -3.73 -1.89 18.62
CA ARG A 100 -2.60 -1.60 17.73
C ARG A 100 -2.02 -2.85 17.08
N PHE A 101 -1.86 -3.92 17.85
CA PHE A 101 -1.37 -5.20 17.36
C PHE A 101 -2.27 -5.81 16.28
N VAL A 102 -3.59 -5.81 16.51
CA VAL A 102 -4.59 -6.28 15.54
C VAL A 102 -4.58 -5.44 14.27
N GLN A 103 -4.49 -4.11 14.41
CA GLN A 103 -4.45 -3.23 13.24
C GLN A 103 -3.21 -3.50 12.38
N ASP A 104 -2.03 -3.66 12.99
CA ASP A 104 -0.81 -3.97 12.26
C ASP A 104 -0.94 -5.31 11.52
N TYR A 105 -1.51 -6.33 12.17
CA TYR A 105 -1.75 -7.63 11.54
C TYR A 105 -2.65 -7.50 10.31
N LEU A 106 -3.79 -6.79 10.45
CA LEU A 106 -4.74 -6.65 9.36
C LEU A 106 -4.21 -5.80 8.22
N VAL A 107 -3.37 -4.79 8.48
CA VAL A 107 -2.81 -3.88 7.46
C VAL A 107 -1.57 -4.45 6.77
N PHE A 108 -0.67 -5.07 7.52
CA PHE A 108 0.63 -5.52 6.97
C PHE A 108 0.70 -7.03 6.76
N GLY A 109 -0.27 -7.81 7.24
CA GLY A 109 -0.14 -9.27 7.36
C GLY A 109 0.91 -9.66 8.41
N ASN A 110 1.38 -8.70 9.22
CA ASN A 110 2.47 -8.86 10.17
C ASN A 110 2.20 -8.01 11.40
N ALA A 111 2.36 -8.58 12.59
CA ALA A 111 2.29 -7.86 13.85
C ALA A 111 3.32 -8.40 14.84
N TYR A 112 3.86 -7.51 15.67
CA TYR A 112 4.95 -7.84 16.57
C TYR A 112 4.60 -7.42 17.99
N LEU A 113 4.77 -8.33 18.96
CA LEU A 113 4.69 -8.03 20.39
C LEU A 113 6.06 -8.16 21.02
N GLU A 114 6.55 -7.07 21.59
CA GLU A 114 7.76 -7.02 22.39
C GLU A 114 7.45 -7.36 23.85
N LYS A 115 8.08 -8.42 24.34
CA LYS A 115 8.15 -8.78 25.75
C LYS A 115 9.13 -7.85 26.45
N ARG A 116 8.60 -6.87 27.20
CA ARG A 116 9.39 -5.96 28.01
C ARG A 116 9.65 -6.53 29.39
N THR A 117 10.91 -6.50 29.81
CA THR A 117 11.34 -7.04 31.10
C THR A 117 11.94 -5.95 31.99
N ASN A 118 11.79 -6.11 33.31
CA ASN A 118 12.54 -5.31 34.27
C ASN A 118 14.02 -5.76 34.35
N ARG A 119 14.83 -5.08 35.17
CA ARG A 119 16.24 -5.43 35.38
C ARG A 119 16.47 -6.81 36.00
N PHE A 120 15.45 -7.40 36.62
CA PHE A 120 15.48 -8.72 37.23
C PHE A 120 14.99 -9.82 36.27
N GLY A 121 14.60 -9.47 35.04
CA GLY A 121 14.14 -10.41 34.01
C GLY A 121 12.65 -10.74 34.03
N GLU A 122 11.88 -10.15 34.95
CA GLU A 122 10.42 -10.36 35.00
C GLU A 122 9.73 -9.58 33.89
N VAL A 123 8.72 -10.19 33.26
CA VAL A 123 7.92 -9.54 32.21
C VAL A 123 6.96 -8.53 32.82
N ILE A 124 7.07 -7.27 32.42
CA ILE A 124 6.25 -6.17 32.93
C ILE A 124 5.18 -5.70 31.93
N ALA A 125 5.39 -5.92 30.62
CA ALA A 125 4.46 -5.53 29.58
C ALA A 125 4.71 -6.28 28.27
N LEU A 126 3.65 -6.43 27.47
CA LEU A 126 3.67 -6.84 26.08
C LEU A 126 3.31 -5.60 25.23
N GLU A 127 4.29 -5.05 24.54
CA GLU A 127 4.14 -3.81 23.79
C GLU A 127 4.22 -4.06 22.28
N PRO A 128 3.23 -3.63 21.49
CA PRO A 128 3.28 -3.79 20.04
C PRO A 128 4.41 -2.95 19.44
N ALA A 129 5.29 -3.60 18.69
CA ALA A 129 6.26 -2.90 17.85
C ALA A 129 5.62 -2.62 16.49
N LEU A 130 5.83 -1.41 15.96
CA LEU A 130 5.23 -0.97 14.70
C LEU A 130 5.69 -1.85 13.54
N ALA A 131 4.77 -2.64 12.98
CA ALA A 131 5.08 -3.58 11.91
C ALA A 131 5.68 -2.90 10.66
N LYS A 132 5.28 -1.66 10.38
CA LYS A 132 5.84 -0.83 9.30
C LYS A 132 7.38 -0.77 9.34
N TYR A 133 7.96 -0.70 10.54
CA TYR A 133 9.39 -0.44 10.76
C TYR A 133 10.15 -1.66 11.28
N THR A 134 9.45 -2.68 11.76
CA THR A 134 10.11 -3.92 12.20
C THR A 134 10.61 -4.72 10.99
N ARG A 135 11.80 -5.28 11.11
CA ARG A 135 12.45 -6.14 10.11
C ARG A 135 12.95 -7.42 10.77
N ARG A 136 12.79 -8.55 10.09
CA ARG A 136 13.28 -9.86 10.52
C ARG A 136 14.72 -10.07 10.06
N GLY A 137 15.59 -10.43 10.98
CA GLY A 137 17.01 -10.66 10.74
C GLY A 137 17.28 -11.87 9.86
N LEU A 138 18.50 -11.96 9.34
CA LEU A 138 18.92 -13.07 8.45
C LEU A 138 18.91 -14.44 9.13
N ASP A 139 19.02 -14.47 10.46
CA ASP A 139 18.93 -15.69 11.27
C ASP A 139 17.50 -16.10 11.62
N LEU A 140 16.50 -15.37 11.09
CA LEU A 140 15.06 -15.59 11.27
C LEU A 140 14.56 -15.51 12.73
N ASP A 141 15.41 -15.12 13.67
CA ASP A 141 15.16 -15.08 15.11
C ASP A 141 15.44 -13.70 15.72
N THR A 142 16.30 -12.90 15.07
CA THR A 142 16.51 -11.50 15.45
C THR A 142 15.54 -10.57 14.76
N TYR A 143 15.26 -9.43 15.39
CA TYR A 143 14.42 -8.38 14.83
C TYR A 143 15.09 -7.02 14.97
N TRP A 144 14.83 -6.16 14.01
CA TRP A 144 15.38 -4.82 13.91
C TRP A 144 14.25 -3.81 13.75
N PHE A 145 14.41 -2.64 14.35
CA PHE A 145 13.54 -1.49 14.14
C PHE A 145 14.27 -0.50 13.24
N VAL A 146 13.73 -0.29 12.03
CA VAL A 146 14.38 0.45 10.95
C VAL A 146 13.46 1.56 10.45
N GLN A 147 13.93 2.80 10.54
CA GLN A 147 13.20 3.99 10.11
C GLN A 147 13.94 4.70 8.98
N TYR A 148 13.56 4.38 7.74
CA TYR A 148 14.11 5.03 6.55
C TYR A 148 13.82 6.53 6.53
N GLY A 149 14.85 7.33 6.19
CA GLY A 149 14.73 8.79 6.06
C GLY A 149 14.94 9.58 7.35
N MET A 150 15.17 8.92 8.49
CA MET A 150 15.63 9.57 9.72
C MET A 150 17.11 9.29 9.94
N THR A 151 17.83 10.17 10.63
CA THR A 151 19.23 9.95 11.03
C THR A 151 19.38 8.93 12.18
N THR A 152 18.30 8.23 12.52
CA THR A 152 18.25 7.22 13.57
C THR A 152 18.89 5.93 13.06
N GLN A 153 19.87 5.43 13.81
CA GLN A 153 20.47 4.13 13.51
C GLN A 153 19.47 2.99 13.75
N PRO A 154 19.52 1.91 12.95
CA PRO A 154 18.73 0.71 13.19
C PRO A 154 18.92 0.20 14.62
N TYR A 155 17.81 -0.05 15.31
CA TYR A 155 17.82 -0.61 16.67
C TYR A 155 17.57 -2.11 16.61
N GLN A 156 18.44 -2.92 17.20
CA GLN A 156 18.23 -4.36 17.33
C GLN A 156 17.40 -4.63 18.60
N PHE A 157 16.27 -5.33 18.45
CA PHE A 157 15.53 -5.82 19.60
C PHE A 157 16.32 -6.89 20.34
N THR A 158 16.08 -7.03 21.65
CA THR A 158 16.67 -8.12 22.42
C THR A 158 16.24 -9.47 21.82
N LYS A 159 17.21 -10.37 21.61
CA LYS A 159 16.93 -11.69 21.03
C LYS A 159 15.89 -12.45 21.87
N GLY A 160 14.89 -13.04 21.23
CA GLY A 160 13.79 -13.74 21.90
C GLY A 160 12.82 -12.84 22.69
N SER A 161 12.86 -11.50 22.50
CA SER A 161 11.86 -10.59 23.07
C SER A 161 10.67 -10.36 22.14
N ILE A 162 10.79 -10.62 20.84
CA ILE A 162 9.73 -10.37 19.86
C ILE A 162 8.94 -11.65 19.57
N PHE A 163 7.62 -11.57 19.73
CA PHE A 163 6.67 -12.49 19.12
C PHE A 163 6.19 -11.91 17.79
N HIS A 164 6.34 -12.66 16.70
CA HIS A 164 5.91 -12.26 15.35
C HIS A 164 4.71 -13.10 14.95
N LEU A 165 3.54 -12.44 14.86
CA LEU A 165 2.35 -12.99 14.23
C LEU A 165 2.37 -12.60 12.76
N MET A 166 2.35 -13.59 11.87
CA MET A 166 2.31 -13.37 10.42
C MET A 166 1.15 -14.15 9.80
N GLU A 167 0.48 -13.52 8.84
CA GLU A 167 -0.44 -14.20 7.94
C GLU A 167 0.35 -15.21 7.11
N PRO A 168 -0.11 -16.46 6.96
CA PRO A 168 0.55 -17.43 6.10
C PRO A 168 0.65 -16.92 4.66
N ASP A 169 1.84 -17.01 4.07
CA ASP A 169 2.08 -16.70 2.67
C ASP A 169 2.49 -17.98 1.91
N ILE A 170 2.06 -18.08 0.66
CA ILE A 170 2.31 -19.26 -0.18
C ILE A 170 3.73 -19.24 -0.78
N ASN A 171 4.34 -18.06 -0.86
CA ASN A 171 5.61 -17.86 -1.56
C ASN A 171 6.83 -17.87 -0.62
N GLN A 172 6.66 -17.57 0.67
CA GLN A 172 7.75 -17.54 1.65
C GLN A 172 7.26 -17.61 3.11
N GLU A 173 8.18 -17.90 4.05
CA GLU A 173 7.90 -18.09 5.49
C GLU A 173 8.55 -17.03 6.40
N ILE A 174 9.03 -15.93 5.81
CA ILE A 174 9.78 -14.85 6.49
C ILE A 174 8.82 -13.77 7.00
N TYR A 175 7.88 -13.34 6.17
CA TYR A 175 6.83 -12.35 6.45
C TYR A 175 5.46 -12.85 6.00
N GLY A 176 4.40 -12.26 6.54
CA GLY A 176 3.05 -12.42 5.99
C GLY A 176 2.70 -11.37 4.95
N LEU A 177 1.64 -11.62 4.19
CA LEU A 177 1.04 -10.69 3.25
C LEU A 177 -0.45 -10.49 3.55
N PRO A 178 -0.97 -9.25 3.54
CA PRO A 178 -2.38 -9.03 3.88
C PRO A 178 -3.28 -9.52 2.74
N GLY A 179 -4.35 -10.25 3.06
CA GLY A 179 -5.26 -10.83 2.06
C GLY A 179 -5.95 -9.82 1.13
N TYR A 180 -5.93 -8.52 1.47
CA TYR A 180 -6.48 -7.46 0.63
C TYR A 180 -5.53 -6.97 -0.47
N LEU A 181 -4.30 -7.48 -0.60
CA LEU A 181 -3.34 -7.03 -1.62
C LEU A 181 -3.97 -6.98 -3.03
N SER A 182 -4.80 -7.96 -3.35
CA SER A 182 -5.53 -8.04 -4.62
C SER A 182 -6.51 -6.89 -4.88
N ALA A 183 -6.95 -6.18 -3.82
CA ALA A 183 -7.87 -5.05 -3.90
C ALA A 183 -7.16 -3.69 -4.04
N ILE A 184 -5.82 -3.63 -3.94
CA ILE A 184 -5.05 -2.37 -4.03
C ILE A 184 -5.26 -1.66 -5.37
N PRO A 185 -5.18 -2.33 -6.55
CA PRO A 185 -5.41 -1.65 -7.82
C PRO A 185 -6.80 -1.00 -7.90
N SER A 186 -7.82 -1.67 -7.37
CA SER A 186 -9.19 -1.14 -7.31
C SER A 186 -9.28 0.09 -6.40
N ALA A 187 -8.61 0.07 -5.25
CA ALA A 187 -8.57 1.22 -4.34
C ALA A 187 -7.88 2.45 -4.97
N LEU A 188 -6.76 2.24 -5.65
CA LEU A 188 -6.01 3.30 -6.34
C LEU A 188 -6.79 3.89 -7.54
N LEU A 189 -7.49 3.05 -8.31
CA LEU A 189 -8.38 3.51 -9.37
C LEU A 189 -9.50 4.40 -8.81
N ASN A 190 -10.11 4.00 -7.70
CA ASN A 190 -11.13 4.81 -7.03
C ASN A 190 -10.57 6.16 -6.52
N GLU A 191 -9.39 6.17 -5.90
CA GLU A 191 -8.73 7.41 -5.45
C GLU A 191 -8.49 8.36 -6.64
N SER A 192 -7.90 7.85 -7.74
CA SER A 192 -7.65 8.64 -8.94
C SER A 192 -8.92 9.23 -9.54
N ALA A 193 -10.02 8.46 -9.61
CA ALA A 193 -11.32 8.92 -10.10
C ALA A 193 -11.91 10.07 -9.26
N THR A 194 -11.63 10.12 -7.96
CA THR A 194 -12.03 11.24 -7.09
C THR A 194 -11.14 12.47 -7.24
N LEU A 195 -9.84 12.28 -7.50
CA LEU A 195 -8.89 13.39 -7.73
C LEU A 195 -9.23 14.15 -9.01
N PHE A 196 -9.59 13.46 -10.10
CA PHE A 196 -9.98 14.13 -11.37
C PHE A 196 -11.32 14.89 -11.30
N ARG A 197 -12.09 14.76 -10.21
CA ARG A 197 -13.36 15.47 -10.01
C ARG A 197 -13.23 16.71 -9.12
N ARG A 198 -12.05 16.98 -8.56
CA ARG A 198 -11.75 18.18 -7.75
C ARG A 198 -10.89 19.14 -8.54
#